data_AF-A0A951Z7Y2-F1
#
_entry.id   AF-A0A951Z7Y2-F1
#
_cell.length_a   1.000
_cell.length_b   1.000
_cell.length_c   1.000
_cell.angle_alpha   90.00
_cell.angle_beta   90.00
_cell.angle_gamma   90.00
#
_symmetry.space_group_name_H-M   'P 1'
#
loop_
_entity.id
_entity.type
_entity.pdbx_description
1 polymer ?
#
loop_
_entity_poly.entity_id
_entity_poly.type
_entity_poly.pdbx_seq_one_letter_code
_entity_poly.pdbx_strand_id
1 'polypeptide(L)'
;LWEPTKLERQLEILAAYPKVGLVHTDGTFIGGEGERLPGNPLGFAFPRTRTGDVLLDLIYHNKIIASAALVRRECFARCGVFNPAYFGSGDWEMWLRIAERYEVGYVDEPLTHYRVHGTNASHKLERIWRDDQMLREWIRSREAFYRRRGCDAGRLRAALAHNEACLGTVRMLNGDSDGARQAYLRSLRFNPMRVKTWLRLGATGLPRSAFRKLL
;
A
#
# COMPACT_ATOMS: atom_id res chain seq x y z
N LEU A 1 8.16 -13.18 12.88
CA LEU A 1 9.44 -13.84 13.22
C LEU A 1 10.43 -13.55 12.12
N TRP A 2 11.71 -13.43 12.44
CA TRP A 2 12.76 -13.12 11.48
C TRP A 2 13.76 -14.26 11.41
N GLU A 3 14.25 -14.52 10.21
CA GLU A 3 15.42 -15.37 10.04
C GLU A 3 16.67 -14.68 10.59
N PRO A 4 17.65 -15.42 11.15
CA PRO A 4 18.84 -14.84 11.77
C PRO A 4 19.63 -13.90 10.84
N THR A 5 19.64 -14.20 9.54
CA THR A 5 20.38 -13.45 8.52
C THR A 5 19.63 -12.22 8.00
N LYS A 6 18.38 -11.97 8.41
CA LYS A 6 17.56 -10.86 7.89
C LYS A 6 18.31 -9.52 7.90
N LEU A 7 18.89 -9.17 9.04
CA LEU A 7 19.57 -7.88 9.20
C LEU A 7 20.85 -7.80 8.37
N GLU A 8 21.65 -8.86 8.35
CA GLU A 8 22.87 -8.95 7.55
C GLU A 8 22.57 -8.69 6.07
N ARG A 9 21.62 -9.43 5.50
CA ARG A 9 21.24 -9.30 4.08
C ARG A 9 20.68 -7.93 3.74
N GLN A 10 19.91 -7.31 4.64
CA GLN A 10 19.39 -5.95 4.43
C GLN A 10 20.49 -4.88 4.56
N LEU A 11 21.45 -5.07 5.46
CA LEU A 11 22.60 -4.18 5.62
C LEU A 11 23.53 -4.23 4.41
N GLU A 12 23.72 -5.40 3.78
CA GLU A 12 24.46 -5.50 2.52
C GLU A 12 23.84 -4.63 1.41
N ILE A 13 22.51 -4.65 1.25
CA ILE A 13 21.82 -3.79 0.28
C ILE A 13 22.01 -2.31 0.65
N LEU A 14 21.87 -1.95 1.92
CA LEU A 14 22.11 -0.57 2.35
C LEU A 14 23.58 -0.14 2.13
N ALA A 15 24.55 -1.02 2.32
CA ALA A 15 25.95 -0.71 2.08
C ALA A 15 26.23 -0.51 0.58
N ALA A 16 25.68 -1.39 -0.27
CA ALA A 16 25.88 -1.37 -1.71
C ALA A 16 25.14 -0.22 -2.43
N TYR A 17 23.99 0.22 -1.90
CA TYR A 17 23.13 1.22 -2.55
C TYR A 17 22.88 2.43 -1.63
N PRO A 18 23.75 3.46 -1.65
CA PRO A 18 23.61 4.65 -0.78
C PRO A 18 22.31 5.45 -0.96
N LYS A 19 21.67 5.37 -2.14
CA LYS A 19 20.38 6.03 -2.42
C LYS A 19 19.18 5.31 -1.81
N VAL A 20 19.35 4.05 -1.39
CA VAL A 20 18.29 3.28 -0.77
C VAL A 20 18.11 3.73 0.67
N GLY A 21 16.89 4.17 1.01
CA GLY A 21 16.52 4.62 2.36
C GLY A 21 15.79 3.56 3.18
N LEU A 22 15.14 2.62 2.50
CA LEU A 22 14.37 1.52 3.08
C LEU A 22 14.68 0.22 2.32
N VAL A 23 14.86 -0.88 3.04
CA VAL A 23 14.97 -2.22 2.47
C VAL A 23 13.87 -3.09 3.06
N HIS A 24 13.27 -3.97 2.26
CA HIS A 24 12.37 -5.01 2.76
C HIS A 24 12.76 -6.39 2.19
N THR A 25 12.32 -7.45 2.84
CA THR A 25 12.61 -8.84 2.42
C THR A 25 11.35 -9.52 1.91
N ASP A 26 11.54 -10.60 1.16
CA ASP A 26 10.46 -11.57 0.98
C ASP A 26 10.13 -12.28 2.31
N GLY A 27 9.10 -13.13 2.28
CA GLY A 27 8.65 -13.81 3.47
C GLY A 27 7.57 -14.86 3.26
N THR A 28 7.07 -15.38 4.38
CA THR A 28 5.97 -16.34 4.42
C THR A 28 4.94 -15.95 5.47
N PHE A 29 3.74 -16.52 5.35
CA PHE A 29 2.72 -16.42 6.38
C PHE A 29 2.79 -17.65 7.30
N ILE A 30 2.69 -17.41 8.59
CA ILE A 30 2.66 -18.45 9.63
C ILE A 30 1.42 -18.27 10.51
N GLY A 31 0.91 -19.36 11.06
CA GLY A 31 -0.21 -19.35 11.99
C GLY A 31 0.20 -19.10 13.44
N GLY A 32 -0.74 -19.33 14.34
CA GLY A 32 -0.61 -19.04 15.77
C GLY A 32 0.50 -19.84 16.46
N GLU A 33 0.78 -21.05 15.98
CA GLU A 33 1.77 -21.95 16.55
C GLU A 33 3.09 -21.98 15.73
N GLY A 34 3.20 -21.10 14.73
CA GLY A 34 4.38 -20.99 13.86
C GLY A 34 4.35 -21.93 12.65
N GLU A 35 3.27 -22.68 12.46
CA GLU A 35 3.02 -23.50 11.29
C GLU A 35 2.91 -22.64 10.03
N ARG A 36 3.49 -23.09 8.92
CA ARG A 36 3.41 -22.36 7.65
C ARG A 36 2.00 -22.43 7.10
N LEU A 37 1.42 -21.27 6.78
CA LEU A 37 0.12 -21.19 6.12
C LEU A 37 0.32 -21.27 4.59
N PRO A 38 -0.35 -22.20 3.89
CA PRO A 38 -0.24 -22.31 2.45
C PRO A 38 -1.00 -21.18 1.74
N GLY A 39 -0.54 -20.85 0.53
CA GLY A 39 -1.20 -19.88 -0.35
C GLY A 39 -1.19 -18.44 0.19
N ASN A 40 -2.34 -17.77 0.08
CA ASN A 40 -2.51 -16.35 0.38
C ASN A 40 -3.53 -16.17 1.51
N PRO A 41 -3.20 -16.49 2.77
CA PRO A 41 -4.16 -16.49 3.88
C PRO A 41 -4.77 -15.10 4.16
N LEU A 42 -4.10 -14.03 3.72
CA LEU A 42 -4.60 -12.65 3.81
C LEU A 42 -5.16 -12.12 2.48
N GLY A 43 -5.34 -12.98 1.47
CA GLY A 43 -5.80 -12.60 0.14
C GLY A 43 -4.71 -12.03 -0.78
N PHE A 44 -3.46 -11.99 -0.34
CA PHE A 44 -2.30 -11.58 -1.13
C PHE A 44 -1.07 -12.45 -0.83
N ALA A 45 -0.17 -12.56 -1.81
CA ALA A 45 1.14 -13.18 -1.63
C ALA A 45 2.10 -12.18 -0.97
N PHE A 46 3.15 -12.68 -0.33
CA PHE A 46 4.17 -11.80 0.26
C PHE A 46 4.72 -10.85 -0.81
N PRO A 47 4.70 -9.52 -0.60
CA PRO A 47 5.02 -8.58 -1.66
C PRO A 47 6.47 -8.67 -2.11
N ARG A 48 6.68 -8.68 -3.42
CA ARG A 48 8.00 -8.56 -4.06
C ARG A 48 8.11 -7.25 -4.82
N THR A 49 9.30 -6.66 -4.81
CA THR A 49 9.61 -5.45 -5.61
C THR A 49 10.98 -5.59 -6.26
N ARG A 50 11.35 -4.63 -7.11
CA ARG A 50 12.75 -4.42 -7.50
C ARG A 50 13.45 -3.54 -6.47
N THR A 51 14.78 -3.52 -6.49
CA THR A 51 15.57 -2.43 -5.89
C THR A 51 15.55 -1.22 -6.81
N GLY A 52 15.33 -0.02 -6.25
CA GLY A 52 15.32 1.26 -6.98
C GLY A 52 14.06 2.09 -6.72
N ASP A 53 13.64 2.89 -7.71
CA ASP A 53 12.39 3.66 -7.62
C ASP A 53 11.17 2.74 -7.83
N VAL A 54 10.40 2.60 -6.75
CA VAL A 54 9.14 1.83 -6.65
C VAL A 54 7.95 2.70 -6.26
N LEU A 55 8.08 4.04 -6.34
CA LEU A 55 7.05 4.97 -5.88
C LEU A 55 5.70 4.70 -6.54
N LEU A 56 5.68 4.49 -7.87
CA LEU A 56 4.45 4.21 -8.60
C LEU A 56 3.83 2.85 -8.21
N ASP A 57 4.65 1.87 -7.84
CA ASP A 57 4.18 0.57 -7.38
C ASP A 57 3.51 0.70 -6.01
N LEU A 58 4.07 1.55 -5.13
CA LEU A 58 3.50 1.89 -3.82
C LEU A 58 2.24 2.74 -3.92
N ILE A 59 2.13 3.65 -4.89
CA ILE A 59 0.88 4.38 -5.15
C ILE A 59 -0.21 3.42 -5.61
N TYR A 60 0.15 2.41 -6.41
CA TYR A 60 -0.78 1.41 -6.88
C TYR A 60 -1.27 0.50 -5.73
N HIS A 61 -0.36 0.02 -4.87
CA HIS A 61 -0.70 -0.83 -3.73
C HIS A 61 0.42 -0.85 -2.68
N ASN A 62 0.11 -1.16 -1.41
CA ASN A 62 1.18 -1.37 -0.44
C ASN A 62 2.02 -2.60 -0.83
N LYS A 63 3.31 -2.40 -1.08
CA LYS A 63 4.25 -3.46 -1.49
C LYS A 63 5.27 -3.80 -0.42
N ILE A 64 5.09 -3.31 0.81
CA ILE A 64 6.05 -3.50 1.90
C ILE A 64 5.28 -3.86 3.17
N ILE A 65 5.59 -5.03 3.71
CA ILE A 65 5.08 -5.44 5.02
C ILE A 65 5.97 -4.81 6.09
N ALA A 66 5.38 -4.13 7.07
CA ALA A 66 6.14 -3.41 8.10
C ALA A 66 7.19 -4.27 8.83
N SER A 67 6.85 -5.52 9.15
CA SER A 67 7.78 -6.44 9.82
C SER A 67 8.97 -6.86 8.93
N ALA A 68 8.85 -6.74 7.60
CA ALA A 68 9.93 -7.03 6.67
C ALA A 68 10.88 -5.84 6.45
N ALA A 69 10.47 -4.63 6.83
CA ALA A 69 11.22 -3.41 6.55
C ALA A 69 12.43 -3.21 7.49
N LEU A 70 13.47 -2.56 6.96
CA LEU A 70 14.59 -1.94 7.66
C LEU A 70 14.81 -0.56 7.04
N VAL A 71 14.92 0.49 7.86
CA VAL A 71 14.92 1.88 7.39
C VAL A 71 16.13 2.61 7.94
N ARG A 72 16.80 3.41 7.11
CA ARG A 72 17.87 4.29 7.58
C ARG A 72 17.31 5.33 8.55
N ARG A 73 18.04 5.57 9.65
CA ARG A 73 17.67 6.59 10.64
C ARG A 73 17.42 7.98 10.01
N GLU A 74 18.22 8.37 9.03
CA GLU A 74 18.08 9.67 8.36
C GLU A 74 16.74 9.85 7.62
N CYS A 75 16.08 8.76 7.22
CA CYS A 75 14.76 8.83 6.60
C CYS A 75 13.73 9.40 7.57
N PHE A 76 13.81 9.08 8.87
CA PHE A 76 12.92 9.67 9.87
C PHE A 76 13.20 11.16 10.08
N ALA A 77 14.46 11.59 9.97
CA ALA A 77 14.82 13.00 10.08
C ALA A 77 14.33 13.82 8.86
N ARG A 78 14.39 13.25 7.64
CA ARG A 78 14.02 13.97 6.41
C ARG A 78 12.55 13.84 6.02
N CYS A 79 11.94 12.69 6.30
CA CYS A 79 10.55 12.40 5.93
C CYS A 79 9.58 12.62 7.09
N GLY A 80 10.06 12.66 8.33
CA GLY A 80 9.25 12.65 9.56
C GLY A 80 9.02 11.23 10.08
N VAL A 81 8.43 11.11 11.27
CA VAL A 81 8.05 9.82 11.88
C VAL A 81 6.68 9.34 11.43
N PHE A 82 6.22 8.18 11.91
CA PHE A 82 4.89 7.66 11.63
C PHE A 82 3.80 8.64 12.06
N ASN A 83 2.77 8.80 11.22
CA ASN A 83 1.65 9.68 11.53
C ASN A 83 0.68 8.97 12.49
N PRO A 84 0.48 9.48 13.73
CA PRO A 84 -0.34 8.82 14.74
C PRO A 84 -1.84 8.85 14.44
N ALA A 85 -2.28 9.59 13.41
CA ALA A 85 -3.68 9.60 12.98
C ALA A 85 -4.12 8.28 12.33
N TYR A 86 -3.17 7.49 11.80
CA TYR A 86 -3.47 6.18 11.23
C TYR A 86 -3.52 5.09 12.31
N PHE A 87 -4.51 4.21 12.19
CA PHE A 87 -4.65 3.05 13.07
C PHE A 87 -3.82 1.83 12.61
N GLY A 88 -3.87 1.51 11.31
CA GLY A 88 -3.30 0.28 10.74
C GLY A 88 -2.65 0.44 9.36
N SER A 89 -2.73 1.61 8.71
CA SER A 89 -2.07 1.88 7.42
C SER A 89 -0.98 2.96 7.49
N GLY A 90 -0.52 3.31 8.70
CA GLY A 90 0.52 4.32 8.90
C GLY A 90 1.88 3.91 8.34
N ASP A 91 2.12 2.60 8.17
CA ASP A 91 3.31 2.08 7.51
C ASP A 91 3.31 2.39 6.02
N TRP A 92 2.21 2.14 5.30
CA TRP A 92 2.11 2.43 3.88
C TRP A 92 2.32 3.92 3.58
N GLU A 93 1.72 4.80 4.39
CA GLU A 93 1.95 6.25 4.31
C GLU A 93 3.42 6.61 4.50
N MET A 94 4.08 6.01 5.49
CA MET A 94 5.50 6.24 5.75
C MET A 94 6.38 5.74 4.59
N TRP A 95 6.07 4.57 4.02
CA TRP A 95 6.78 4.02 2.88
C TRP A 95 6.65 4.89 1.63
N LEU A 96 5.48 5.48 1.39
CA LEU A 96 5.27 6.45 0.32
C LEU A 96 6.13 7.70 0.53
N ARG A 97 6.13 8.31 1.73
CA ARG A 97 7.00 9.47 2.03
C ARG A 97 8.48 9.18 1.84
N ILE A 98 8.93 7.97 2.18
CA ILE A 98 10.32 7.54 1.93
C ILE A 98 10.57 7.39 0.43
N ALA A 99 9.71 6.69 -0.31
CA ALA A 99 9.88 6.47 -1.75
C ALA A 99 9.82 7.77 -2.59
N GLU A 100 9.19 8.82 -2.05
CA GLU A 100 9.22 10.16 -2.63
C GLU A 100 10.58 10.86 -2.53
N ARG A 101 11.56 10.31 -1.82
CA ARG A 101 12.90 10.91 -1.65
C ARG A 101 14.05 9.93 -1.80
N TYR A 102 13.79 8.65 -1.56
CA TYR A 102 14.77 7.59 -1.54
C TYR A 102 14.33 6.43 -2.44
N GLU A 103 15.30 5.63 -2.85
CA GLU A 103 15.03 4.33 -3.45
C GLU A 103 14.66 3.30 -2.36
N VAL A 104 14.01 2.22 -2.77
CA VAL A 104 13.69 1.08 -1.92
C VAL A 104 14.52 -0.12 -2.37
N GLY A 105 15.15 -0.81 -1.44
CA GLY A 105 15.84 -2.07 -1.68
C GLY A 105 14.95 -3.27 -1.37
N TYR A 106 15.23 -4.38 -2.04
CA TYR A 106 14.53 -5.63 -1.83
C TYR A 106 15.53 -6.79 -1.72
N VAL A 107 15.32 -7.65 -0.73
CA VAL A 107 16.04 -8.92 -0.56
C VAL A 107 15.11 -10.06 -0.98
N ASP A 108 15.45 -10.75 -2.07
CA ASP A 108 14.65 -11.86 -2.64
C ASP A 108 14.89 -13.19 -1.90
N GLU A 109 14.80 -13.13 -0.57
CA GLU A 109 14.96 -14.26 0.34
C GLU A 109 13.84 -14.21 1.39
N PRO A 110 13.22 -15.34 1.75
CA PRO A 110 12.07 -15.38 2.65
C PRO A 110 12.47 -15.21 4.13
N LEU A 111 13.01 -14.04 4.49
CA LEU A 111 13.63 -13.77 5.79
C LEU A 111 12.64 -13.25 6.86
N THR A 112 11.38 -13.05 6.49
CA THR A 112 10.33 -12.56 7.40
C THR A 112 9.12 -13.50 7.41
N HIS A 113 8.72 -13.97 8.59
CA HIS A 113 7.50 -14.75 8.77
C HIS A 113 6.42 -13.90 9.46
N TYR A 114 5.38 -13.56 8.71
CA TYR A 114 4.25 -12.77 9.20
C TYR A 114 3.23 -13.68 9.87
N ARG A 115 2.94 -13.43 11.15
CA ARG A 115 1.96 -14.21 11.91
C ARG A 115 0.53 -13.76 11.60
N VAL A 116 -0.31 -14.71 11.22
CA VAL A 116 -1.74 -14.50 11.00
C VAL A 116 -2.51 -15.06 12.18
N HIS A 117 -3.24 -14.21 12.89
CA HIS A 117 -4.11 -14.62 13.99
C HIS A 117 -5.42 -13.84 13.97
N GLY A 118 -6.46 -14.39 14.59
CA GLY A 118 -7.84 -13.85 14.54
C GLY A 118 -8.05 -12.49 15.23
N THR A 119 -7.00 -11.93 15.85
CA THR A 119 -7.01 -10.60 16.48
C THR A 119 -6.16 -9.57 15.73
N ASN A 120 -5.70 -9.88 14.51
CA ASN A 120 -5.01 -8.93 13.64
C ASN A 120 -5.80 -7.61 13.52
N ALA A 121 -5.10 -6.47 13.53
CA ALA A 121 -5.73 -5.14 13.44
C ALA A 121 -6.62 -4.98 12.20
N SER A 122 -6.37 -5.75 11.14
CA SER A 122 -7.18 -5.86 9.93
C SER A 122 -8.65 -6.26 10.17
N HIS A 123 -8.98 -6.83 11.32
CA HIS A 123 -10.37 -7.18 11.67
C HIS A 123 -11.22 -5.97 12.09
N LYS A 124 -10.61 -4.82 12.43
CA LYS A 124 -11.35 -3.57 12.73
C LYS A 124 -11.67 -2.79 11.45
N LEU A 125 -12.50 -3.40 10.60
CA LEU A 125 -12.76 -2.97 9.21
C LEU A 125 -13.06 -1.47 9.07
N GLU A 126 -13.89 -0.89 9.94
CA GLU A 126 -14.24 0.53 9.84
C GLU A 126 -13.05 1.46 10.07
N ARG A 127 -12.14 1.13 10.98
CA ARG A 127 -10.93 1.92 11.20
C ARG A 127 -9.98 1.79 10.01
N ILE A 128 -9.86 0.57 9.46
CA ILE A 128 -9.06 0.31 8.26
C ILE A 128 -9.63 1.07 7.04
N TRP A 129 -10.95 1.17 6.90
CA TRP A 129 -11.56 1.94 5.83
C TRP A 129 -11.34 3.45 6.00
N ARG A 130 -11.34 3.96 7.23
CA ARG A 130 -10.99 5.37 7.48
C ARG A 130 -9.53 5.65 7.12
N ASP A 131 -8.63 4.79 7.55
CA ASP A 131 -7.20 4.85 7.20
C ASP A 131 -6.98 4.83 5.67
N ASP A 132 -7.59 3.87 4.97
CA ASP A 132 -7.46 3.72 3.52
C ASP A 132 -8.07 4.93 2.79
N GLN A 133 -9.18 5.51 3.27
CA GLN A 133 -9.70 6.76 2.74
C GLN A 133 -8.68 7.91 2.91
N MET A 134 -8.20 8.14 4.13
CA MET A 134 -7.23 9.21 4.42
C MET A 134 -5.97 9.09 3.56
N LEU A 135 -5.42 7.88 3.46
CA LEU A 135 -4.21 7.62 2.68
C LEU A 135 -4.44 7.89 1.20
N ARG A 136 -5.56 7.45 0.63
CA ARG A 136 -5.86 7.67 -0.80
C ARG A 136 -6.13 9.12 -1.13
N GLU A 137 -6.74 9.86 -0.20
CA GLU A 137 -6.89 11.31 -0.31
C GLU A 137 -5.55 12.04 -0.22
N TRP A 138 -4.65 11.56 0.63
CA TRP A 138 -3.27 12.05 0.70
C TRP A 138 -2.54 11.79 -0.63
N ILE A 139 -2.55 10.56 -1.16
CA ILE A 139 -1.98 10.23 -2.47
C ILE A 139 -2.55 11.16 -3.56
N ARG A 140 -3.88 11.37 -3.58
CA ARG A 140 -4.54 12.28 -4.52
C ARG A 140 -4.00 13.71 -4.40
N SER A 141 -3.82 14.21 -3.18
CA SER A 141 -3.28 15.57 -2.95
C SER A 141 -1.85 15.75 -3.47
N ARG A 142 -1.13 14.64 -3.65
CA ARG A 142 0.26 14.61 -4.14
C ARG A 142 0.36 14.52 -5.68
N GLU A 143 -0.76 14.49 -6.42
CA GLU A 143 -0.75 14.33 -7.89
C GLU A 143 0.18 15.33 -8.59
N ALA A 144 0.08 16.62 -8.26
CA ALA A 144 0.90 17.66 -8.89
C ALA A 144 2.41 17.45 -8.62
N PHE A 145 2.75 16.92 -7.44
CA PHE A 145 4.13 16.54 -7.13
C PHE A 145 4.58 15.36 -7.98
N TYR A 146 3.77 14.29 -8.10
CA TYR A 146 4.12 13.11 -8.90
C TYR A 146 4.32 13.45 -10.38
N ARG A 147 3.51 14.36 -10.92
CA ARG A 147 3.69 14.88 -12.29
C ARG A 147 5.01 15.65 -12.45
N ARG A 148 5.35 16.53 -11.49
CA ARG A 148 6.60 17.31 -11.54
C ARG A 148 7.86 16.45 -11.32
N ARG A 149 7.74 15.35 -10.57
CA ARG A 149 8.86 14.41 -10.35
C ARG A 149 9.35 13.76 -11.65
N GLY A 150 8.52 13.74 -12.71
CA GLY A 150 8.89 13.16 -14.00
C GLY A 150 8.78 11.63 -14.01
N CYS A 151 7.84 11.06 -13.26
CA CYS A 151 7.54 9.62 -13.33
C CYS A 151 7.03 9.20 -14.71
N ASP A 152 7.14 7.92 -15.05
CA ASP A 152 6.53 7.38 -16.27
C ASP A 152 5.03 7.72 -16.34
N ALA A 153 4.63 8.45 -17.37
CA ALA A 153 3.29 9.02 -17.46
C ALA A 153 2.19 7.95 -17.58
N GLY A 154 2.49 6.83 -18.25
CA GLY A 154 1.54 5.72 -18.41
C GLY A 154 1.29 5.01 -17.08
N ARG A 155 2.35 4.61 -16.40
CA ARG A 155 2.31 3.99 -15.06
C ARG A 155 1.70 4.93 -14.03
N LEU A 156 2.03 6.22 -14.06
CA LEU A 156 1.44 7.21 -13.15
C LEU A 156 -0.07 7.31 -13.36
N ARG A 157 -0.55 7.43 -14.60
CA ARG A 157 -2.00 7.42 -14.91
C ARG A 157 -2.67 6.14 -14.41
N ALA A 158 -2.04 4.98 -14.62
CA ALA A 158 -2.59 3.71 -14.15
C ALA A 158 -2.67 3.63 -12.62
N ALA A 159 -1.65 4.11 -11.91
CA ALA A 159 -1.59 4.16 -10.45
C ALA A 159 -2.63 5.13 -9.87
N LEU A 160 -2.76 6.34 -10.45
CA LEU A 160 -3.79 7.31 -10.03
C LEU A 160 -5.21 6.82 -10.33
N ALA A 161 -5.43 6.17 -11.48
CA ALA A 161 -6.72 5.55 -11.79
C ALA A 161 -7.07 4.48 -10.75
N HIS A 162 -6.11 3.62 -10.39
CA HIS A 162 -6.32 2.62 -9.35
C HIS A 162 -6.60 3.27 -7.98
N ASN A 163 -5.82 4.28 -7.59
CA ASN A 163 -6.01 5.01 -6.34
C ASN A 163 -7.43 5.59 -6.22
N GLU A 164 -7.89 6.30 -7.25
CA GLU A 164 -9.24 6.89 -7.27
C GLU A 164 -10.35 5.82 -7.28
N ALA A 165 -10.16 4.69 -7.97
CA ALA A 165 -11.14 3.60 -7.96
C ALA A 165 -11.28 2.97 -6.57
N CYS A 166 -10.17 2.81 -5.85
CA CYS A 166 -10.20 2.31 -4.49
C CYS A 166 -10.69 3.38 -3.51
N LEU A 167 -10.41 4.67 -3.75
CA LEU A 167 -10.99 5.78 -2.98
C LEU A 167 -12.51 5.81 -3.11
N GLY A 168 -13.04 5.58 -4.32
CA GLY A 168 -14.48 5.46 -4.53
C GLY A 168 -15.08 4.30 -3.73
N THR A 169 -14.38 3.16 -3.75
CA THR A 169 -14.78 1.97 -3.00
C THR A 169 -14.85 2.22 -1.50
N VAL A 170 -13.79 2.81 -0.93
CA VAL A 170 -13.71 3.02 0.51
C VAL A 170 -14.64 4.12 0.99
N ARG A 171 -14.88 5.17 0.20
CA ARG A 171 -15.89 6.19 0.50
C ARG A 171 -17.30 5.60 0.54
N MET A 172 -17.63 4.73 -0.41
CA MET A 172 -18.91 4.00 -0.37
C MET A 172 -18.99 3.10 0.87
N LEU A 173 -17.90 2.41 1.21
CA LEU A 173 -17.79 1.65 2.45
C LEU A 173 -17.81 2.50 3.71
N ASN A 174 -17.57 3.81 3.66
CA ASN A 174 -17.71 4.73 4.79
C ASN A 174 -19.04 5.49 4.79
N GLY A 175 -19.90 5.27 3.78
CA GLY A 175 -21.22 5.91 3.67
C GLY A 175 -21.25 7.23 2.88
N ASP A 176 -20.15 7.62 2.24
CA ASP A 176 -20.04 8.80 1.38
C ASP A 176 -20.25 8.42 -0.10
N SER A 177 -21.52 8.28 -0.50
CA SER A 177 -21.86 7.88 -1.88
C SER A 177 -21.52 8.94 -2.92
N ASP A 178 -21.67 10.23 -2.60
CA ASP A 178 -21.38 11.32 -3.54
C ASP A 178 -19.88 11.46 -3.77
N GLY A 179 -19.10 11.44 -2.69
CA GLY A 179 -17.66 11.42 -2.79
C GLY A 179 -17.13 10.15 -3.46
N ALA A 180 -17.83 9.02 -3.34
CA ALA A 180 -17.51 7.79 -4.07
C ALA A 180 -17.69 7.95 -5.58
N ARG A 181 -18.83 8.49 -6.03
CA ARG A 181 -19.11 8.78 -7.45
C ARG A 181 -18.06 9.68 -8.06
N GLN A 182 -17.71 10.77 -7.37
CA GLN A 182 -16.68 11.71 -7.82
C GLN A 182 -15.32 11.02 -7.97
N ALA A 183 -14.94 10.14 -7.04
CA ALA A 183 -13.69 9.40 -7.14
C ALA A 183 -13.70 8.39 -8.31
N TYR A 184 -14.80 7.67 -8.52
CA TYR A 184 -14.94 6.79 -9.69
C TYR A 184 -14.85 7.56 -11.01
N LEU A 185 -15.51 8.71 -11.13
CA LEU A 185 -15.41 9.55 -12.32
C LEU A 185 -13.97 10.04 -12.54
N ARG A 186 -13.24 10.43 -11.49
CA ARG A 186 -11.80 10.75 -11.59
C ARG A 186 -10.96 9.55 -12.04
N SER A 187 -11.23 8.36 -11.50
CA SER A 187 -10.57 7.13 -11.98
C SER A 187 -10.77 6.92 -13.48
N LEU A 188 -11.98 7.15 -13.99
CA LEU A 188 -12.31 6.96 -15.41
C LEU A 188 -11.69 8.04 -16.29
N ARG A 189 -11.49 9.26 -15.78
CA ARG A 189 -10.70 10.30 -16.46
C ARG A 189 -9.24 9.90 -16.66
N PHE A 190 -8.66 9.16 -15.72
CA PHE A 190 -7.30 8.62 -15.88
C PHE A 190 -7.24 7.38 -16.78
N ASN A 191 -8.26 6.50 -16.69
CA ASN A 191 -8.35 5.30 -17.51
C ASN A 191 -9.83 4.89 -17.72
N PRO A 192 -10.42 5.20 -18.89
CA PRO A 192 -11.83 4.90 -19.18
C PRO A 192 -12.10 3.41 -19.42
N MET A 193 -11.07 2.60 -19.64
CA MET A 193 -11.18 1.15 -19.93
C MET A 193 -11.37 0.29 -18.66
N ARG A 194 -11.42 0.91 -17.47
CA ARG A 194 -11.60 0.17 -16.20
C ARG A 194 -13.07 -0.24 -16.02
N VAL A 195 -13.47 -1.34 -16.65
CA VAL A 195 -14.84 -1.90 -16.57
C VAL A 195 -15.32 -2.07 -15.12
N LYS A 196 -14.46 -2.56 -14.22
CA LYS A 196 -14.81 -2.70 -12.79
C LYS A 196 -15.18 -1.35 -12.14
N THR A 197 -14.57 -0.24 -12.58
CA THR A 197 -14.92 1.11 -12.10
C THR A 197 -16.30 1.54 -12.60
N TRP A 198 -16.64 1.30 -13.87
CA TRP A 198 -17.98 1.58 -14.40
C TRP A 198 -19.08 0.83 -13.66
N LEU A 199 -18.89 -0.48 -13.43
CA LEU A 199 -19.85 -1.30 -12.68
C LEU A 199 -20.07 -0.77 -11.26
N ARG A 200 -18.97 -0.43 -10.56
CA ARG A 200 -19.04 0.13 -9.20
C ARG A 200 -19.66 1.52 -9.17
N LEU A 201 -19.43 2.36 -10.19
CA LEU A 201 -20.09 3.66 -10.33
C LEU A 201 -21.61 3.49 -10.42
N GLY A 202 -22.10 2.59 -11.28
CA GLY A 202 -23.54 2.29 -11.38
C GLY A 202 -24.12 1.73 -10.07
N ALA A 203 -23.34 0.91 -9.36
CA ALA A 203 -23.75 0.34 -8.08
C ALA A 203 -23.81 1.35 -6.91
N THR A 204 -23.33 2.59 -7.07
CA THR A 204 -23.40 3.62 -6.01
C THR A 204 -24.83 4.04 -5.66
N GLY A 205 -25.83 3.70 -6.48
CA GLY A 205 -27.25 3.89 -6.14
C GLY A 205 -27.81 2.83 -5.18
N LEU A 206 -27.08 1.74 -4.94
CA LEU A 206 -27.52 0.66 -4.07
C LEU A 206 -27.24 0.96 -2.59
N PRO A 207 -28.00 0.36 -1.65
CA PRO A 207 -27.65 0.40 -0.23
C PRO A 207 -26.23 -0.13 0.03
N ARG A 208 -25.53 0.45 1.02
CA ARG A 208 -24.14 0.07 1.39
C ARG A 208 -23.95 -1.43 1.61
N SER A 209 -24.94 -2.11 2.19
CA SER A 209 -24.93 -3.56 2.41
C SER A 209 -24.95 -4.36 1.10
N ALA A 210 -25.71 -3.92 0.09
CA ALA A 210 -25.76 -4.52 -1.23
C ALA A 210 -24.49 -4.23 -2.02
N PHE A 211 -24.00 -2.98 -1.97
CA PHE A 211 -22.75 -2.59 -2.61
C PHE A 211 -21.56 -3.43 -2.12
N ARG A 212 -21.48 -3.68 -0.81
CA ARG A 212 -20.41 -4.49 -0.21
C ARG A 212 -20.35 -5.92 -0.77
N LYS A 213 -21.49 -6.49 -1.19
CA LYS A 213 -21.54 -7.84 -1.80
C LYS A 213 -20.95 -7.88 -3.23
N LEU A 214 -20.69 -6.72 -3.84
CA LEU A 214 -20.14 -6.57 -5.20
C LEU A 214 -18.62 -6.35 -5.24
N LEU A 215 -17.94 -6.36 -4.08
CA LEU A 215 -16.51 -6.02 -3.97
C LEU A 215 -15.57 -7.14 -4.38
#